data_AF-A0A7G9SNC4-F1
#
_entry.id   AF-A0A7G9SNC4-F1
#
_cell.length_a   1.000
_cell.length_b   1.000
_cell.length_c   1.000
_cell.angle_alpha   90.00
_cell.angle_beta   90.00
_cell.angle_gamma   90.00
#
_symmetry.space_group_name_H-M   'P 1'
#
loop_
_entity.id
_entity.type
_entity.pdbx_description
1 polymer ?
#
loop_
_entity_poly.entity_id
_entity_poly.type
_entity_poly.pdbx_seq_one_letter_code
_entity_poly.pdbx_strand_id
1 'polypeptide(L)'
;MITLLVGCKTTGYCDFSLQKDGWMPTDNVPQQVLQISSFDRFWYSNAKGEYLVCPKRSSKYVCDGFHVFYVPTPEGYRQGDAIVCMT
;
A
#
# COMPACT_ATOMS: atom_id res chain seq x y z
N MET A 1 7.37 -0.74 29.67
CA MET A 1 8.36 -0.65 28.58
C MET A 1 7.57 -0.72 27.28
N ILE A 2 7.31 0.43 26.64
CA ILE A 2 6.49 0.49 25.41
C ILE A 2 7.47 0.57 24.25
N THR A 3 7.61 -0.53 23.52
CA THR A 3 8.39 -0.59 22.29
C THR A 3 7.55 0.05 21.19
N LEU A 4 7.76 1.35 20.94
CA LEU A 4 7.26 1.98 19.72
C LEU A 4 7.96 1.29 18.53
N LEU A 5 7.20 0.50 17.77
CA LEU A 5 7.57 0.13 16.41
C LEU A 5 7.46 1.41 15.57
N VAL A 6 8.51 2.22 15.61
CA VAL A 6 8.69 3.33 14.67
C VAL A 6 8.90 2.67 13.31
N GLY A 7 7.84 2.67 12.49
CA GLY A 7 7.87 2.12 11.14
C GLY A 7 9.09 2.64 10.40
N CYS A 8 9.83 1.73 9.76
CA CYS A 8 11.04 2.05 9.01
C CYS A 8 10.71 3.08 7.91
N LYS A 9 11.09 4.34 8.15
CA LYS A 9 10.89 5.44 7.20
C LYS A 9 12.03 5.41 6.17
N THR A 10 11.80 4.77 5.04
CA THR A 10 12.75 4.75 3.92
C THR A 10 12.64 6.05 3.12
N THR A 11 13.65 6.90 3.16
CA THR A 11 13.76 8.15 2.36
C THR A 11 14.67 7.94 1.15
N GLY A 12 14.11 7.97 -0.07
CA GLY A 12 14.84 7.93 -1.35
C GLY A 12 13.87 8.08 -2.54
N TYR A 13 14.32 8.61 -3.69
CA TYR A 13 13.51 8.99 -4.89
C TYR A 13 12.20 8.19 -5.05
N CYS A 14 11.07 8.87 -4.90
CA CYS A 14 9.88 8.30 -4.25
C CYS A 14 8.74 7.89 -5.18
N ASP A 15 9.01 7.80 -6.48
CA ASP A 15 8.03 7.34 -7.44
C ASP A 15 8.15 5.82 -7.57
N PHE A 16 7.19 5.11 -6.99
CA PHE A 16 7.18 3.65 -6.98
C PHE A 16 6.52 3.14 -8.25
N SER A 17 7.28 2.44 -9.10
CA SER A 17 6.77 1.81 -10.31
C SER A 17 6.08 0.49 -9.97
N LEU A 18 4.76 0.56 -9.85
CA LEU A 18 3.90 -0.56 -9.46
C LEU A 18 4.03 -1.75 -10.42
N GLN A 19 4.15 -1.49 -11.72
CA GLN A 19 4.25 -2.55 -12.73
C GLN A 19 5.52 -3.38 -12.60
N LYS A 20 6.66 -2.75 -12.25
CA LYS A 20 7.95 -3.47 -12.09
C LYS A 20 7.92 -4.45 -10.93
N ASP A 21 7.16 -4.12 -9.89
CA ASP A 21 7.01 -4.93 -8.68
C ASP A 21 5.79 -5.87 -8.74
N GLY A 22 5.15 -6.01 -9.91
CA GLY A 22 4.06 -6.95 -10.14
C GLY A 22 2.70 -6.52 -9.56
N TRP A 23 2.53 -5.24 -9.25
CA TRP A 23 1.26 -4.66 -8.82
C TRP A 23 0.39 -4.31 -10.01
N MET A 24 -0.84 -4.81 -10.00
CA MET A 24 -1.83 -4.60 -11.04
C MET A 24 -3.03 -3.84 -10.47
N PRO A 25 -3.56 -2.83 -11.18
CA PRO A 25 -4.76 -2.12 -10.75
C PRO A 25 -5.91 -3.11 -10.53
N THR A 26 -6.66 -2.92 -9.46
CA THR A 26 -7.83 -3.74 -9.13
C THR A 26 -8.95 -2.87 -8.59
N ASP A 27 -10.19 -3.18 -8.98
CA ASP A 27 -11.39 -2.60 -8.37
C ASP A 27 -12.02 -3.59 -7.36
N ASN A 28 -11.49 -4.81 -7.28
CA ASN A 28 -12.02 -5.89 -6.45
C ASN A 28 -11.23 -5.99 -5.14
N VAL A 29 -11.48 -5.05 -4.22
CA VAL A 29 -10.84 -5.03 -2.90
C VAL A 29 -11.74 -5.73 -1.88
N PRO A 30 -11.24 -6.69 -1.08
CA PRO A 30 -12.02 -7.34 -0.04
C PRO A 30 -12.59 -6.33 0.96
N GLN A 31 -13.83 -6.55 1.40
CA GLN A 31 -14.50 -5.66 2.36
C GLN A 31 -13.69 -5.49 3.66
N GLN A 32 -12.99 -6.53 4.10
CA GLN A 32 -12.11 -6.50 5.27
C GLN A 32 -10.98 -5.48 5.12
N VAL A 33 -10.38 -5.38 3.93
CA VAL A 33 -9.34 -4.40 3.61
C VAL A 33 -9.95 -2.99 3.59
N LEU A 34 -11.14 -2.83 3.00
CA LEU A 34 -11.84 -1.55 2.98
C LEU A 34 -12.23 -1.07 4.38
N GLN A 35 -12.55 -1.97 5.31
CA GLN A 35 -12.90 -1.63 6.70
C GLN A 35 -11.71 -1.12 7.52
N ILE A 36 -10.50 -1.55 7.21
CA ILE A 36 -9.27 -1.12 7.89
C ILE A 36 -8.53 0.00 7.13
N SER A 37 -8.98 0.32 5.92
CA SER A 37 -8.40 1.38 5.11
C SER A 37 -9.14 2.70 5.31
N SER A 38 -8.39 3.80 5.31
CA SER A 38 -8.95 5.16 5.25
C SER A 38 -9.07 5.67 3.80
N PHE A 39 -8.85 4.82 2.80
CA PHE A 39 -8.82 5.18 1.38
C PHE A 39 -9.82 4.35 0.58
N ASP A 40 -10.32 4.91 -0.52
CA ASP A 40 -11.38 4.31 -1.34
C ASP A 40 -11.01 4.19 -2.82
N ARG A 41 -9.78 4.57 -3.21
CA ARG A 41 -9.39 4.70 -4.61
C ARG A 41 -7.94 4.34 -4.88
N PHE A 42 -7.67 4.01 -6.15
CA PHE A 42 -6.35 3.68 -6.69
C PHE A 42 -5.73 2.46 -6.01
N TRP A 43 -6.45 1.36 -6.13
CA TRP A 43 -6.10 0.07 -5.55
C TRP A 43 -5.32 -0.79 -6.54
N TYR A 44 -4.41 -1.58 -5.97
CA TYR A 44 -3.57 -2.51 -6.69
C TYR A 44 -3.48 -3.82 -5.90
N SER A 45 -3.35 -4.93 -6.61
CA SER A 45 -3.12 -6.26 -6.04
C SER A 45 -1.93 -6.92 -6.72
N ASN A 46 -1.26 -7.82 -6.01
CA ASN A 46 -0.17 -8.61 -6.58
C ASN A 46 -0.44 -10.12 -6.50
N ALA A 47 0.48 -10.93 -7.04
CA ALA A 47 0.35 -12.38 -7.08
C ALA A 47 0.38 -13.06 -5.68
N LYS A 48 0.79 -12.33 -4.62
CA LYS A 48 0.80 -12.82 -3.24
C LYS A 48 -0.54 -12.59 -2.52
N GLY A 49 -1.52 -11.97 -3.19
CA GLY A 49 -2.80 -11.61 -2.59
C GLY A 49 -2.71 -10.42 -1.65
N GLU A 50 -1.62 -9.65 -1.71
CA GLU A 50 -1.47 -8.38 -0.99
C GLU A 50 -2.19 -7.27 -1.76
N TYR A 51 -2.62 -6.24 -1.02
CA TYR A 51 -3.23 -5.05 -1.58
C TYR A 51 -2.38 -3.82 -1.28
N LEU A 52 -2.29 -2.93 -2.24
CA LEU A 52 -1.66 -1.63 -2.09
C LEU A 52 -2.68 -0.57 -2.49
N VAL A 53 -2.75 0.49 -1.69
CA VAL A 53 -3.46 1.71 -2.07
C VAL A 53 -2.48 2.83 -2.31
N CYS A 54 -2.76 3.62 -3.34
CA CYS A 54 -1.92 4.70 -3.81
C CYS A 54 -2.70 6.02 -3.78
N PRO A 55 -2.86 6.68 -2.63
CA PRO A 55 -3.80 7.79 -2.49
C PRO A 55 -3.44 9.00 -3.37
N LYS A 56 -2.17 9.11 -3.74
CA LYS A 56 -1.65 10.07 -4.71
C LYS A 56 -0.86 9.33 -5.79
N ARG A 57 -1.26 9.49 -7.05
CA ARG A 57 -0.61 8.89 -8.22
C ARG A 57 -0.40 9.93 -9.33
N SER A 58 0.77 9.92 -9.96
CA SER A 58 1.05 10.69 -11.18
C SER A 58 0.64 9.95 -12.44
N SER A 59 0.60 8.61 -12.40
CA SER A 59 0.14 7.78 -13.50
C SER A 59 -0.54 6.50 -13.03
N LYS A 60 -1.07 5.71 -13.96
CA LYS A 60 -1.71 4.41 -13.67
C LYS A 60 -0.79 3.44 -12.93
N TYR A 61 0.53 3.59 -13.03
CA TYR A 61 1.52 2.66 -12.45
C TYR A 61 2.59 3.35 -11.61
N VAL A 62 2.37 4.62 -11.22
CA VAL A 62 3.34 5.38 -10.43
C VAL A 62 2.64 6.03 -9.25
N CYS A 63 3.09 5.69 -8.03
CA CYS A 63 2.67 6.34 -6.80
C CYS A 63 3.59 7.50 -6.43
N ASP A 64 3.01 8.65 -6.10
CA ASP A 64 3.73 9.89 -5.80
C ASP A 64 4.13 9.91 -4.32
N GLY A 65 5.03 9.02 -3.94
CA GLY A 65 5.63 9.02 -2.61
C GLY A 65 4.68 8.67 -1.46
N PHE A 66 3.44 8.26 -1.71
CA PHE A 66 2.58 7.73 -0.65
C PHE A 66 1.82 6.49 -1.09
N HIS A 67 2.05 5.40 -0.39
CA HIS A 67 1.29 4.16 -0.55
C HIS A 67 1.23 3.36 0.75
N VAL A 68 0.15 2.60 0.92
CA VAL A 68 -0.10 1.77 2.11
C VAL A 68 -0.35 0.34 1.66
N PHE A 69 0.31 -0.60 2.33
CA PHE A 69 0.19 -2.03 2.07
C PHE A 69 -0.78 -2.71 3.05
N TYR A 70 -1.49 -3.69 2.55
CA TYR A 70 -2.34 -4.60 3.30
C TYR A 70 -1.92 -6.02 2.97
N VAL A 71 -1.51 -6.76 4.00
CA VAL A 71 -0.97 -8.10 3.87
C VAL A 71 -1.95 -9.11 4.44
N PRO A 72 -2.11 -10.29 3.80
CA PRO A 72 -2.98 -11.33 4.31
C PRO A 72 -2.45 -11.92 5.62
N THR A 73 -3.36 -12.28 6.51
CA THR A 73 -3.10 -12.98 7.77
C THR A 73 -4.07 -14.16 7.91
N PRO A 74 -3.85 -15.11 8.83
CA PRO A 74 -4.82 -16.19 9.08
C PRO A 74 -6.24 -15.70 9.45
N GLU A 75 -6.34 -14.48 9.98
CA GLU A 75 -7.59 -13.86 10.47
C GLU A 75 -8.21 -12.89 9.44
N GLY A 76 -7.56 -12.68 8.29
CA GLY A 76 -8.02 -11.75 7.25
C GLY A 76 -6.87 -10.91 6.68
N TYR A 77 -6.86 -9.61 6.99
CA TYR A 77 -5.85 -8.67 6.52
C TYR A 77 -5.40 -7.76 7.65
N ARG A 78 -4.14 -7.32 7.58
CA ARG A 78 -3.62 -6.23 8.43
C ARG A 78 -2.93 -5.18 7.58
N GLN A 79 -2.87 -3.96 8.08
CA GLN A 79 -1.96 -2.96 7.52
C GLN A 79 -0.51 -3.44 7.73
N GLY A 80 0.22 -3.55 6.64
CA GLY A 80 1.66 -3.82 6.63
C GLY A 80 2.41 -2.51 6.89
N ASP A 81 3.11 -2.05 5.86
CA ASP A 81 3.82 -0.78 5.91
C ASP A 81 3.01 0.37 5.28
N ALA A 82 3.30 1.58 5.73
CA ALA A 82 2.90 2.81 5.06
C ALA A 82 4.19 3.55 4.68
N ILE A 83 4.46 3.67 3.38
CA ILE A 83 5.62 4.38 2.89
C ILE A 83 5.19 5.80 2.56
N VAL A 84 5.73 6.75 3.32
CA VAL A 84 5.54 8.18 3.10
C VAL A 84 6.89 8.80 2.78
N CYS A 85 7.00 9.29 1.58
CA CYS A 85 8.05 10.16 1.14
C CYS A 85 7.65 11.61 1.31
N MET A 86 8.47 12.35 2.03
CA MET A 86 8.38 13.80 2.08
C MET A 86 9.34 14.32 1.01
N THR A 87 8.80 15.00 0.01
CA THR A 87 9.59 15.83 -0.93
C THR A 87 10.14 17.05 -0.21
#